data_AF-Q8ABU0-F1
#
_entry.id   AF-Q8ABU0-F1
#
_cell.length_a   1.000
_cell.length_b   1.000
_cell.length_c   1.000
_cell.angle_alpha   90.00
_cell.angle_beta   90.00
_cell.angle_gamma   90.00
#
_symmetry.space_group_name_H-M   'P 1'
#
loop_
_entity.id
_entity.type
_entity.pdbx_description
1 polymer ?
#
loop_
_entity_poly.entity_id
_entity_poly.type
_entity_poly.pdbx_seq_one_letter_code
_entity_poly.pdbx_strand_id
1 'polypeptide(L)'
;MDPLSRDENYIQRLTPEMWREIKAASPEVTAEMLDDLKHGNTYYTGVETDKGVLIFSRDIIGEGQFSDYMYKYIENDFFASEFVLKSLAVHELRGWPSLMEGKLNRCHNRFGWWGDGETIRRAFQDRSVLKNVTDSETYDFTPPPHGRTITG
;
A
#
# COMPACT_ATOMS: atom_id res chain seq x y z
N MET A 1 39.73 2.25 4.76
CA MET A 1 38.73 1.18 4.60
C MET A 1 37.41 1.86 4.34
N ASP A 2 36.81 1.60 3.18
CA ASP A 2 35.54 2.19 2.75
C ASP A 2 34.37 1.41 3.38
N PRO A 3 33.50 2.04 4.20
CA PRO A 3 32.37 1.37 4.83
C PRO A 3 31.20 1.06 3.86
N LEU A 4 31.35 1.38 2.57
CA LEU A 4 30.34 1.15 1.53
C LEU A 4 30.83 0.23 0.40
N SER A 5 31.88 -0.56 0.64
CA SER A 5 32.27 -1.65 -0.26
C SER A 5 31.16 -2.72 -0.26
N ARG A 6 30.20 -2.52 -1.15
CA ARG A 6 29.09 -3.41 -1.48
C ARG A 6 29.55 -4.86 -1.51
N ASP A 7 29.20 -5.62 -0.48
CA ASP A 7 29.21 -7.07 -0.55
C ASP A 7 28.11 -7.50 -1.53
N GLU A 8 28.52 -7.81 -2.76
CA GLU A 8 27.70 -8.42 -3.82
C GLU A 8 27.19 -9.84 -3.45
N ASN A 9 27.38 -10.27 -2.19
CA ASN A 9 27.02 -11.58 -1.65
C ASN A 9 25.97 -11.52 -0.54
N TYR A 10 25.19 -10.44 -0.41
CA TYR A 10 24.07 -10.39 0.54
C TYR A 10 22.85 -11.23 0.08
N ILE A 11 23.09 -12.47 -0.33
CA ILE A 11 22.07 -13.52 -0.25
C ILE A 11 22.12 -13.98 1.20
N GLN A 12 21.22 -13.48 2.04
CA GLN A 12 20.99 -14.04 3.39
C GLN A 12 20.57 -15.50 3.24
N ARG A 13 21.54 -16.41 3.15
CA ARG A 13 21.31 -17.85 3.24
C ARG A 13 21.14 -18.16 4.73
N LEU A 14 19.95 -18.59 5.11
CA LEU A 14 19.69 -19.11 6.46
C LEU A 14 20.77 -20.16 6.80
N THR A 15 21.48 -19.98 7.91
CA THR A 15 22.51 -20.95 8.33
C THR A 15 21.84 -22.25 8.79
N PRO A 16 22.55 -23.40 8.77
CA PRO A 16 21.99 -24.65 9.27
C PRO A 16 21.50 -24.60 10.73
N GLU A 17 22.11 -23.76 11.56
CA GLU A 17 21.72 -23.53 12.96
C GLU A 17 20.41 -22.72 13.05
N MET A 18 20.31 -21.60 12.32
CA MET A 18 19.05 -20.85 12.21
C MET A 18 17.91 -21.73 11.69
N TRP A 19 18.20 -22.64 10.75
CA TRP A 19 17.20 -23.59 10.24
C TRP A 19 16.78 -24.64 11.28
N ARG A 20 17.68 -25.05 12.18
CA ARG A 20 17.32 -25.95 13.30
C ARG A 20 16.47 -25.22 14.33
N GLU A 21 16.76 -23.96 14.61
CA GLU A 21 15.97 -23.12 15.53
C GLU A 21 14.56 -22.87 14.98
N ILE A 22 14.42 -22.53 13.69
CA ILE A 22 13.11 -22.39 13.03
C ILE A 22 12.31 -23.68 13.13
N LYS A 23 12.91 -24.83 12.84
CA LYS A 23 12.23 -26.14 12.95
C LYS A 23 11.92 -26.57 14.39
N ALA A 24 12.59 -25.99 15.37
CA ALA A 24 12.35 -26.24 16.79
C ALA A 24 11.29 -25.30 17.39
N ALA A 25 10.89 -24.24 16.66
CA ALA A 25 9.79 -23.36 17.04
C ALA A 25 8.42 -24.06 16.94
N SER A 26 7.38 -23.44 17.52
CA SER A 26 6.01 -23.90 17.32
C SER A 26 5.66 -23.94 15.82
N PRO A 27 4.87 -24.93 15.34
CA PRO A 27 4.38 -24.95 13.97
C PRO A 27 3.71 -23.64 13.53
N GLU A 28 3.05 -22.94 14.45
CA GLU A 28 2.40 -21.64 14.22
C GLU A 28 3.43 -20.54 13.92
N VAL A 29 4.46 -20.44 14.75
CA VAL A 29 5.57 -19.47 14.57
C VAL A 29 6.35 -19.77 13.28
N THR A 30 6.55 -21.06 12.98
CA THR A 30 7.21 -21.46 11.73
C THR A 30 6.37 -21.07 10.50
N ALA A 31 5.04 -21.24 10.58
CA ALA A 31 4.14 -20.84 9.51
C ALA A 31 4.15 -19.32 9.29
N GLU A 32 4.11 -18.53 10.37
CA GLU A 32 4.20 -17.06 10.32
C GLU A 32 5.54 -16.61 9.71
N MET A 33 6.67 -17.15 10.18
CA MET A 33 7.99 -16.81 9.63
C MET A 33 8.13 -17.17 8.14
N LEU A 34 7.57 -18.30 7.71
CA LEU A 34 7.56 -18.69 6.30
C LEU A 34 6.63 -17.82 5.46
N ASP A 35 5.55 -17.33 6.05
CA ASP A 35 4.63 -16.40 5.41
C ASP A 35 5.26 -15.01 5.24
N ASP A 36 5.94 -14.51 6.28
CA ASP A 36 6.79 -13.32 6.24
C ASP A 36 7.87 -13.41 5.16
N LEU A 37 8.51 -14.57 5.04
CA LEU A 37 9.54 -14.79 4.01
C LEU A 37 8.99 -14.66 2.59
N LYS A 38 7.74 -15.09 2.36
CA LYS A 38 7.09 -15.06 1.04
C LYS A 38 6.52 -13.69 0.69
N HIS A 39 5.79 -13.10 1.63
CA HIS A 39 4.97 -11.92 1.37
C HIS A 39 5.64 -10.62 1.83
N GLY A 40 6.67 -10.71 2.69
CA GLY A 40 7.28 -9.59 3.37
C GLY A 40 6.69 -9.39 4.77
N ASN A 41 7.47 -8.78 5.65
CA ASN A 41 7.16 -8.65 7.08
C ASN A 41 6.52 -7.30 7.46
N THR A 42 6.22 -6.44 6.47
CA THR A 42 5.68 -5.10 6.71
C THR A 42 4.39 -4.91 5.91
N TYR A 43 3.44 -4.21 6.53
CA TYR A 43 2.13 -3.92 5.96
C TYR A 43 2.04 -2.49 5.42
N TYR A 44 1.31 -2.32 4.32
CA TYR A 44 1.08 -1.06 3.62
C TYR A 44 -0.39 -0.95 3.20
N THR A 45 -0.83 0.27 2.94
CA THR A 45 -2.17 0.56 2.41
C THR A 45 -2.04 0.93 0.93
N GLY A 46 -2.68 0.15 0.06
CA GLY A 46 -2.78 0.41 -1.37
C GLY A 46 -4.13 1.04 -1.71
N VAL A 47 -4.15 2.14 -2.47
CA VAL A 47 -5.40 2.74 -2.98
C VAL A 47 -5.40 2.62 -4.49
N GLU A 48 -6.25 1.75 -5.01
CA GLU A 48 -6.42 1.50 -6.44
C GLU A 48 -7.52 2.38 -7.02
N THR A 49 -7.18 3.05 -8.12
CA THR A 49 -8.10 3.85 -8.94
C THR A 49 -7.95 3.46 -10.42
N ASP A 50 -8.67 4.13 -11.30
CA ASP A 50 -8.50 4.02 -12.75
C ASP A 50 -7.08 4.39 -13.21
N LYS A 51 -6.40 5.31 -12.50
CA LYS A 51 -5.06 5.82 -12.81
C LYS A 51 -3.91 4.90 -12.38
N GLY A 52 -4.18 3.94 -11.50
CA GLY A 52 -3.16 3.07 -10.91
C GLY A 52 -3.31 2.98 -9.40
N VAL A 53 -2.21 2.63 -8.72
CA VAL A 53 -2.20 2.35 -7.28
C VAL A 53 -1.30 3.32 -6.53
N LEU A 54 -1.84 4.01 -5.52
CA LEU A 54 -1.05 4.75 -4.54
C LEU A 54 -0.70 3.82 -3.39
N ILE A 55 0.50 3.92 -2.85
CA ILE A 55 0.94 3.08 -1.73
C ILE A 55 1.37 3.97 -0.58
N PHE A 56 0.79 3.70 0.59
CA PHE A 56 1.05 4.42 1.82
C PHE A 56 1.61 3.46 2.87
N SER A 57 2.63 3.90 3.61
CA SER A 57 3.03 3.21 4.83
C SER A 57 1.97 3.37 5.92
N ARG A 58 2.02 2.49 6.91
CA ARG A 58 1.19 2.55 8.13
C ARG A 58 1.83 3.35 9.26
N ASP A 59 2.84 4.16 8.94
CA ASP A 59 3.37 5.12 9.90
C ASP A 59 2.59 6.43 9.80
N ILE A 60 2.85 7.34 10.75
CA ILE A 60 2.16 8.63 10.83
C ILE A 60 2.24 9.45 9.53
N ILE A 61 3.31 9.28 8.75
CA ILE A 61 3.52 10.01 7.49
C ILE A 61 2.61 9.43 6.40
N GLY A 62 2.60 8.10 6.25
CA GLY A 62 1.78 7.43 5.25
C GLY A 62 0.30 7.53 5.56
N GLU A 63 -0.10 7.36 6.82
CA GLU A 63 -1.50 7.54 7.24
C GLU A 63 -1.99 8.97 7.03
N GLY A 64 -1.15 9.98 7.31
CA GLY A 64 -1.46 11.37 7.02
C GLY A 64 -1.69 11.62 5.53
N GLN A 65 -0.80 11.12 4.67
CA GLN A 65 -0.95 11.26 3.21
C GLN A 65 -2.17 10.52 2.66
N PHE A 66 -2.47 9.34 3.19
CA PHE A 66 -3.68 8.59 2.85
C PHE A 66 -4.93 9.40 3.20
N SER A 67 -5.00 9.93 4.42
CA SER A 67 -6.13 10.75 4.87
C SER A 67 -6.29 12.01 4.02
N ASP A 68 -5.20 12.73 3.73
CA ASP A 68 -5.22 13.91 2.86
C ASP A 68 -5.70 13.57 1.44
N TYR A 69 -5.29 12.43 0.88
CA TYR A 69 -5.75 11.97 -0.43
C TYR A 69 -7.26 11.68 -0.42
N MET A 70 -7.73 10.94 0.57
CA MET A 70 -9.16 10.59 0.71
C MET A 70 -10.00 11.86 0.87
N TYR A 71 -9.60 12.78 1.74
CA TYR A 71 -10.30 14.04 1.93
C TYR A 71 -10.36 14.86 0.64
N LYS A 72 -9.21 15.00 -0.05
CA LYS A 72 -9.07 15.92 -1.17
C LYS A 72 -9.72 15.45 -2.47
N TYR A 73 -9.70 14.15 -2.76
CA TYR A 73 -10.15 13.60 -4.05
C TYR A 73 -11.37 12.70 -3.96
N ILE A 74 -11.71 12.25 -2.76
CA ILE A 74 -12.93 11.46 -2.53
C ILE A 74 -13.94 12.33 -1.81
N GLU A 75 -13.71 12.70 -0.55
CA GLU A 75 -14.75 13.33 0.29
C GLU A 75 -15.21 14.70 -0.23
N ASN A 76 -14.28 15.59 -0.60
CA ASN A 76 -14.63 16.94 -1.06
C ASN A 76 -15.44 16.93 -2.37
N ASP A 77 -15.12 16.00 -3.27
CA ASP A 77 -15.72 15.93 -4.59
C ASP A 77 -16.87 14.92 -4.66
N PHE A 78 -17.10 14.10 -3.63
CA PHE A 78 -18.07 13.01 -3.64
C PHE A 78 -19.49 13.46 -4.01
N PHE A 79 -19.89 14.65 -3.53
CA PHE A 79 -21.21 15.23 -3.81
C PHE A 79 -21.20 16.19 -5.01
N ALA A 80 -20.06 16.40 -5.66
CA ALA A 80 -19.97 17.26 -6.83
C ALA A 80 -20.62 16.57 -8.05
N SER A 81 -21.29 17.35 -8.90
CA SER A 81 -21.90 16.84 -10.13
C SER A 81 -20.89 16.21 -11.10
N GLU A 82 -19.63 16.63 -11.00
CA GLU A 82 -18.50 16.14 -11.78
C GLU A 82 -17.69 15.02 -11.11
N PHE A 83 -18.18 14.38 -10.03
CA PHE A 83 -17.46 13.27 -9.40
C PHE A 83 -17.26 12.11 -10.40
N VAL A 84 -16.02 11.84 -10.77
CA VAL A 84 -15.69 10.92 -11.88
C VAL A 84 -15.42 9.48 -11.39
N LEU A 85 -15.08 9.31 -10.10
CA LEU A 85 -14.70 8.01 -9.55
C LEU A 85 -15.94 7.14 -9.34
N LYS A 86 -15.97 6.00 -10.04
CA LYS A 86 -17.07 5.02 -9.94
C LYS A 86 -16.89 4.03 -8.80
N SER A 87 -15.64 3.65 -8.56
CA SER A 87 -15.27 2.73 -7.50
C SER A 87 -13.86 3.02 -7.01
N LEU A 88 -13.60 2.62 -5.78
CA LEU A 88 -12.29 2.71 -5.12
C LEU A 88 -12.03 1.38 -4.44
N ALA A 89 -10.86 0.79 -4.69
CA ALA A 89 -10.41 -0.36 -3.92
C ALA A 89 -9.27 0.06 -2.99
N VAL A 90 -9.39 -0.31 -1.72
CA VAL A 90 -8.36 -0.11 -0.70
C VAL A 90 -7.86 -1.49 -0.29
N HIS A 91 -6.55 -1.68 -0.39
CA HIS A 91 -5.90 -2.97 -0.19
C HIS A 91 -4.96 -2.91 1.00
N GLU A 92 -4.94 -4.00 1.76
CA GLU A 92 -3.81 -4.32 2.62
C GLU A 92 -2.76 -5.06 1.79
N LEU A 93 -1.53 -4.56 1.82
CA LEU A 93 -0.39 -5.10 1.09
C LEU A 93 0.69 -5.53 2.06
N ARG A 94 1.33 -6.67 1.77
CA ARG A 94 2.57 -7.06 2.44
C ARG A 94 3.77 -6.91 1.52
N GLY A 95 4.88 -6.46 2.08
CA GLY A 95 6.10 -6.28 1.30
C GLY A 95 7.35 -6.15 2.14
N TRP A 96 8.49 -6.39 1.49
CA TRP A 96 9.79 -6.07 2.05
C TRP A 96 10.04 -4.57 1.93
N PRO A 97 10.44 -3.87 3.00
CA PRO A 97 10.74 -2.43 2.94
C PRO A 97 11.69 -2.05 1.80
N SER A 98 12.73 -2.86 1.54
CA SER A 98 13.68 -2.64 0.45
C SER A 98 13.07 -2.70 -0.96
N LEU A 99 11.99 -3.47 -1.15
CA LEU A 99 11.28 -3.55 -2.43
C LEU A 99 10.22 -2.45 -2.60
N MET A 100 9.82 -1.84 -1.48
CA MET A 100 8.81 -0.78 -1.42
C MET A 100 9.46 0.61 -1.40
N GLU A 101 10.76 0.70 -1.13
CA GLU A 101 11.52 1.94 -1.16
C GLU A 101 11.30 2.70 -2.48
N GLY A 102 11.04 4.01 -2.37
CA GLY A 102 10.76 4.88 -3.52
C GLY A 102 9.37 4.73 -4.15
N LYS A 103 8.50 3.84 -3.64
CA LYS A 103 7.11 3.67 -4.09
C LYS A 103 6.08 4.22 -3.09
N LEU A 104 6.47 4.35 -1.83
CA LEU A 104 5.62 4.76 -0.72
C LEU A 104 5.49 6.29 -0.64
N ASN A 105 4.34 6.78 -0.15
CA ASN A 105 4.18 8.13 0.38
C ASN A 105 4.56 9.24 -0.60
N ARG A 106 4.20 9.06 -1.87
CA ARG A 106 4.65 9.92 -2.98
C ARG A 106 3.70 11.06 -3.30
N CYS A 107 2.62 11.21 -2.55
CA CYS A 107 1.66 12.29 -2.76
C CYS A 107 2.23 13.63 -2.29
N HIS A 108 3.17 13.62 -1.35
CA HIS A 108 3.86 14.83 -0.90
C HIS A 108 5.14 15.09 -1.68
N ASN A 109 5.45 16.37 -1.85
CA ASN A 109 6.71 16.81 -2.41
C ASN A 109 7.87 16.67 -1.39
N ARG A 110 9.10 16.99 -1.80
CA ARG A 110 10.30 16.87 -0.95
C ARG A 110 10.27 17.71 0.34
N PHE A 111 9.35 18.66 0.44
CA PHE A 111 9.19 19.53 1.60
C PHE A 111 8.04 19.07 2.52
N GLY A 112 7.39 17.94 2.21
CA GLY A 112 6.28 17.39 2.98
C GLY A 112 4.93 18.03 2.69
N TRP A 113 4.81 18.92 1.69
CA TRP A 113 3.54 19.50 1.27
C TRP A 113 2.87 18.66 0.21
N TRP A 114 1.55 18.77 0.10
CA TRP A 114 0.78 18.16 -0.99
C TRP A 114 1.40 18.47 -2.36
N GLY A 115 1.64 17.42 -3.14
CA GLY A 115 2.25 17.49 -4.46
C GLY A 115 1.36 18.21 -5.47
N ASP A 116 2.00 18.85 -6.46
CA ASP A 116 1.27 19.37 -7.60
C ASP A 116 0.71 18.24 -8.49
N GLY A 117 -0.06 18.60 -9.52
CA GLY A 117 -0.67 17.61 -10.41
C GLY A 117 0.33 16.65 -11.07
N GLU A 118 1.56 17.09 -11.35
CA GLU A 118 2.59 16.20 -11.90
C GLU A 118 3.13 15.24 -10.84
N THR A 119 3.38 15.73 -9.62
CA THR A 119 3.81 14.92 -8.47
C THR A 119 2.79 13.81 -8.19
N ILE A 120 1.50 14.16 -8.13
CA ILE A 120 0.44 13.19 -7.91
C ILE A 120 0.34 12.19 -9.07
N ARG A 121 0.45 12.62 -10.33
CA ARG A 121 0.47 11.69 -11.48
C ARG A 121 1.63 10.69 -11.40
N ARG A 122 2.81 11.13 -10.93
CA ARG A 122 4.00 10.28 -10.77
C ARG A 122 3.97 9.42 -9.51
N ALA A 123 3.06 9.70 -8.58
CA ALA A 123 2.89 8.93 -7.36
C ALA A 123 2.23 7.56 -7.64
N PHE A 124 1.34 7.50 -8.63
CA PHE A 124 0.69 6.26 -9.03
C PHE A 124 1.70 5.22 -9.51
N GLN A 125 1.58 4.02 -8.95
CA GLN A 125 2.30 2.81 -9.35
C GLN A 125 1.42 1.96 -10.27
N ASP A 126 2.07 1.12 -11.07
CA ASP A 126 1.40 0.11 -11.86
C ASP A 126 0.75 -0.95 -10.95
N ARG A 127 -0.35 -1.56 -11.42
CA ARG A 127 -1.12 -2.57 -10.66
C ARG A 127 -0.32 -3.83 -10.32
N SER A 128 0.84 -4.07 -10.95
CA SER A 128 1.76 -5.16 -10.57
C SER A 128 2.21 -5.12 -9.10
N VAL A 129 2.09 -3.98 -8.41
CA VAL A 129 2.37 -3.88 -6.97
C VAL A 129 1.35 -4.61 -6.09
N LEU A 130 0.16 -4.93 -6.61
CA LEU A 130 -0.92 -5.64 -5.91
C LEU A 130 -0.72 -7.16 -5.83
N LYS A 131 0.42 -7.70 -6.29
CA LYS A 131 0.71 -9.14 -6.25
C LYS A 131 0.79 -9.74 -4.83
N ASN A 132 0.98 -8.89 -3.81
CA ASN A 132 1.10 -9.29 -2.41
C ASN A 132 -0.04 -8.71 -1.56
N VAL A 133 -1.23 -8.55 -2.14
CA VAL A 133 -2.43 -8.17 -1.40
C VAL A 133 -2.80 -9.29 -0.43
N THR A 134 -3.03 -8.95 0.82
CA THR A 134 -3.54 -9.86 1.85
C THR A 134 -5.03 -9.68 2.09
N ASP A 135 -5.53 -8.44 1.97
CA ASP A 135 -6.94 -8.12 2.14
C ASP A 135 -7.35 -6.95 1.25
N SER A 136 -8.64 -6.83 0.95
CA SER A 136 -9.16 -5.77 0.07
C SER A 136 -10.60 -5.40 0.40
N GLU A 137 -10.84 -4.10 0.44
CA GLU A 137 -12.17 -3.52 0.54
C GLU A 137 -12.45 -2.69 -0.72
N THR A 138 -13.64 -2.83 -1.29
CA THR A 138 -14.05 -2.08 -2.48
C THR A 138 -15.30 -1.29 -2.18
N TYR A 139 -15.25 0.00 -2.50
CA TYR A 139 -16.34 0.95 -2.34
C TYR A 139 -16.90 1.28 -3.72
N ASP A 140 -18.20 1.06 -3.91
CA ASP A 140 -18.94 1.48 -5.09
C ASP A 140 -19.57 2.85 -4.83
N PHE A 141 -19.23 3.81 -5.68
CA PHE A 141 -19.73 5.18 -5.61
C PHE A 141 -20.79 5.47 -6.65
N THR A 142 -21.24 4.47 -7.42
CA THR A 142 -22.34 4.67 -8.35
C THR A 142 -23.62 5.04 -7.58
N PRO A 143 -24.30 6.14 -7.98
CA PRO A 143 -25.52 6.53 -7.29
C PRO A 143 -26.54 5.39 -7.40
N PRO A 144 -27.26 5.06 -6.30
CA PRO A 144 -28.26 4.01 -6.34
C PRO A 144 -29.32 4.37 -7.40
N PRO A 145 -29.81 3.40 -8.18
CA PRO A 145 -30.83 3.66 -9.19
C PRO A 145 -32.01 4.38 -8.55
N HIS A 146 -32.35 5.56 -9.08
CA HIS A 146 -33.49 6.35 -8.64
C HIS A 146 -34.76 5.48 -8.60
N GLY A 147 -35.23 5.13 -7.41
CA GLY A 147 -36.38 4.24 -7.32
C GLY A 147 -36.76 3.72 -5.94
N ARG A 148 -36.56 4.48 -4.86
CA ARG A 148 -37.38 4.32 -3.64
C ARG A 148 -37.70 5.68 -3.05
N THR A 149 -38.83 6.23 -3.50
CA THR A 149 -39.59 7.21 -2.72
C THR A 149 -39.85 6.57 -1.35
N ILE A 150 -39.20 7.06 -0.30
CA ILE A 150 -39.66 6.81 1.05
C ILE A 150 -40.89 7.71 1.21
N THR A 151 -42.07 7.17 0.89
CA THR A 151 -43.33 7.76 1.35
C THR A 151 -43.36 7.59 2.86
N GLY A 152 -43.18 8.71 3.58
CA GLY A 152 -43.65 8.86 4.95
C GLY A 152 -45.15 9.05 5.01
#